data_AF-A0A955QP29-F1
#
_entry.id   AF-A0A955QP29-F1
#
_cell.length_a   1.000
_cell.length_b   1.000
_cell.length_c   1.000
_cell.angle_alpha   90.00
_cell.angle_beta   90.00
_cell.angle_gamma   90.00
#
_symmetry.space_group_name_H-M   'P 1'
#
loop_
_entity.id
_entity.type
_entity.pdbx_description
1 polymer ?
#
loop_
_entity_poly.entity_id
_entity_poly.type
_entity_poly.pdbx_seq_one_letter_code
_entity_poly.pdbx_strand_id
1 'polypeptide(L)' 'NDPSDDNFYDQIAWFRSGSEALKDITVAAGGNFDFQPFVYTDTNLTRNSISHRISDHFPLWLEFAL' A
#
# COMPACT_ATOMS: atom_id res chain seq x y z
N ASN A 1 -17.37 -15.20 -4.55
CA ASN A 1 -16.20 -14.67 -3.84
C ASN A 1 -15.84 -15.65 -2.74
N ASP A 2 -15.11 -16.69 -3.12
CA ASP A 2 -14.62 -17.72 -2.22
C ASP A 2 -13.30 -17.21 -1.62
N PRO A 3 -13.12 -17.18 -0.29
CA PRO A 3 -11.85 -16.77 0.33
C PRO A 3 -10.68 -17.70 0.00
N SER A 4 -10.92 -18.83 -0.69
CA SER A 4 -9.89 -19.75 -1.19
C SER A 4 -9.38 -19.45 -2.60
N ASP A 5 -9.91 -18.43 -3.29
CA ASP A 5 -9.21 -17.88 -4.45
C ASP A 5 -7.87 -17.32 -3.93
N ASP A 6 -6.75 -17.79 -4.50
CA ASP A 6 -5.36 -17.36 -4.24
C ASP A 6 -5.20 -15.85 -4.49
N ASN A 7 -5.82 -15.06 -3.63
CA ASN A 7 -5.65 -13.64 -3.55
C ASN A 7 -4.32 -13.46 -2.82
N PHE A 8 -3.25 -13.46 -3.59
CA PHE A 8 -2.01 -12.80 -3.20
C PHE A 8 -2.34 -11.32 -3.04
N TYR A 9 -2.98 -10.96 -1.93
CA TYR A 9 -2.94 -9.58 -1.48
C TYR A 9 -1.46 -9.23 -1.46
N ASP A 10 -1.08 -8.10 -2.08
CA ASP A 10 0.24 -7.48 -2.00
C ASP A 10 0.49 -7.02 -0.55
N GLN A 11 0.38 -7.94 0.39
CA GLN A 11 0.87 -7.80 1.74
C GLN A 11 2.35 -8.01 1.59
N ILE A 12 3.08 -6.90 1.59
CA ILE A 12 4.49 -7.02 1.88
C ILE A 12 4.54 -7.45 3.36
N ALA A 13 4.79 -8.74 3.59
CA ALA A 13 4.88 -9.30 4.92
C ALA A 13 6.28 -8.97 5.47
N TRP A 14 6.36 -7.95 6.35
CA TRP A 14 7.62 -7.59 7.01
C TRP A 14 7.67 -8.15 8.42
N PHE A 15 8.28 -9.33 8.56
CA PHE A 15 8.62 -9.87 9.86
C PHE A 15 9.81 -9.10 10.43
N ARG A 16 9.60 -8.37 11.53
CA ARG A 16 10.67 -7.64 12.24
C ARG A 16 11.37 -8.49 13.31
N SER A 17 10.87 -9.69 13.56
CA SER A 17 11.39 -10.62 14.56
C SER A 17 10.99 -12.07 14.21
N GLY A 18 11.62 -13.04 14.87
CA GLY A 18 11.39 -14.47 14.61
C GLY A 18 12.28 -15.05 13.51
N SER A 19 12.03 -16.31 13.15
CA SER A 19 12.80 -17.04 12.12
C SER A 19 12.62 -16.48 10.72
N GLU A 20 11.49 -15.81 10.45
CA GLU A 20 11.15 -15.23 9.16
C GLU A 20 11.58 -13.76 9.03
N ALA A 21 12.29 -13.23 10.04
CA ALA A 21 12.74 -11.84 10.02
C ALA A 21 13.71 -11.57 8.87
N LEU A 22 13.48 -10.47 8.14
CA LEU A 22 14.40 -9.94 7.15
C LEU A 22 15.59 -9.28 7.87
N LYS A 23 16.56 -10.09 8.28
CA LYS A 23 17.67 -9.67 9.17
C LYS A 23 18.72 -8.81 8.47
N ASP A 24 18.84 -8.91 7.15
CA ASP A 24 19.89 -8.26 6.37
C ASP A 24 19.44 -6.95 5.70
N ILE A 25 18.23 -6.46 6.01
CA ILE A 25 17.66 -5.25 5.41
C ILE A 25 17.23 -4.30 6.53
N THR A 26 17.92 -3.15 6.62
CA THR A 26 17.54 -2.10 7.55
C THR A 26 16.43 -1.25 6.93
N VAL A 27 15.25 -1.21 7.54
CA VAL A 27 14.19 -0.27 7.15
C VAL A 27 14.55 1.13 7.67
N ALA A 28 14.64 2.10 6.77
CA ALA A 28 14.95 3.49 7.09
C ALA A 28 13.68 4.31 7.37
N ALA A 29 12.70 4.24 6.48
CA ALA A 29 11.45 4.99 6.57
C ALA A 29 10.32 4.25 5.85
N GLY A 30 9.08 4.67 6.09
CA GLY A 30 7.93 4.17 5.36
C GLY A 30 6.66 4.92 5.71
N GLY A 31 5.63 4.74 4.89
CA GLY A 31 4.36 5.42 5.07
C GLY A 31 3.35 5.06 3.99
N ASN A 32 2.38 5.94 3.82
CA ASN A 32 1.40 5.90 2.74
C ASN A 32 1.55 7.11 1.83
N PHE A 33 1.04 6.99 0.60
CA PHE A 33 0.96 8.08 -0.35
C PHE A 33 -0.49 8.49 -0.59
N ASP A 34 -0.86 9.70 -0.16
CA ASP A 34 -2.17 10.27 -0.49
C ASP A 34 -2.18 10.80 -1.92
N PHE A 35 -2.71 9.99 -2.82
CA PHE A 35 -2.82 10.33 -4.24
C PHE A 35 -4.03 11.22 -4.56
N GLN A 36 -4.99 11.39 -3.64
CA GLN A 36 -6.27 12.04 -3.96
C GLN A 36 -6.15 13.49 -4.43
N PRO A 37 -5.25 14.32 -3.88
CA PRO A 37 -5.08 15.70 -4.36
C PRO A 37 -4.54 15.80 -5.79
N PHE A 38 -4.00 14.71 -6.34
CA PHE A 38 -3.25 14.71 -7.61
C PHE A 38 -3.99 14.02 -8.76
N VAL A 39 -5.16 13.43 -8.51
CA VAL A 39 -5.94 12.69 -9.50
C VAL A 39 -7.26 13.37 -9.78
N TYR A 40 -7.73 13.31 -11.04
CA TYR A 40 -9.01 13.89 -11.46
C TYR A 40 -9.21 15.36 -11.07
N THR A 41 -8.11 16.14 -11.06
CA THR A 41 -8.07 17.54 -10.60
C THR A 41 -8.97 18.47 -11.40
N ASP A 42 -9.26 18.12 -12.66
CA ASP A 42 -10.12 18.90 -13.55
C ASP A 42 -11.60 18.46 -13.50
N THR A 43 -11.99 17.75 -12.43
CA THR A 43 -13.35 17.23 -12.24
C THR A 43 -13.90 17.59 -10.87
N ASN A 44 -15.23 17.61 -10.75
CA ASN A 44 -15.92 17.80 -9.45
C ASN A 44 -16.29 16.46 -8.78
N LEU A 45 -15.45 15.43 -8.97
CA LEU A 45 -15.71 14.12 -8.38
C LEU A 45 -15.53 14.15 -6.86
N THR A 46 -16.45 13.48 -6.15
CA THR A 46 -16.31 13.29 -4.70
C THR A 46 -15.20 12.28 -4.40
N ARG A 47 -14.62 12.36 -3.19
CA ARG A 47 -13.64 11.37 -2.70
C ARG A 47 -14.13 9.93 -2.90
N ASN A 48 -15.39 9.65 -2.58
CA ASN A 48 -15.96 8.31 -2.74
C ASN A 48 -15.98 7.87 -4.21
N SER A 49 -16.31 8.78 -5.13
CA SER A 49 -16.29 8.50 -6.57
C SER A 49 -14.89 8.23 -7.10
N ILE A 50 -13.89 8.93 -6.56
CA ILE A 50 -12.48 8.68 -6.87
C ILE A 50 -12.06 7.30 -6.34
N SER A 51 -12.43 6.95 -5.11
CA SER A 51 -12.12 5.66 -4.50
C SER A 51 -12.70 4.47 -5.26
N HIS A 52 -13.92 4.60 -5.79
CA HIS A 52 -14.53 3.56 -6.66
C HIS A 52 -13.82 3.38 -8.02
N ARG A 53 -13.06 4.37 -8.47
CA ARG A 53 -12.40 4.35 -9.80
C ARG A 53 -10.96 3.91 -9.75
N ILE A 54 -10.25 4.26 -8.67
CA ILE A 54 -8.82 3.97 -8.51
C ILE A 54 -8.63 2.93 -7.43
N SER A 55 -8.84 3.34 -6.17
CA SER A 55 -8.72 2.51 -4.99
C SER A 55 -9.21 3.30 -3.78
N ASP A 56 -9.80 2.62 -2.81
CA ASP A 56 -10.08 3.14 -1.47
C ASP A 56 -8.87 3.00 -0.51
N HIS A 57 -7.82 2.30 -0.93
CA HIS A 57 -6.59 2.09 -0.15
C HIS A 57 -5.44 2.95 -0.68
N PHE A 58 -4.73 3.61 0.23
CA PHE A 58 -3.50 4.32 -0.12
C PHE A 58 -2.34 3.35 -0.35
N PRO A 59 -1.54 3.54 -1.42
CA PRO A 59 -0.30 2.80 -1.60
C PRO A 59 0.61 2.95 -0.40
N LEU A 60 1.28 1.86 -0.03
CA LEU A 60 2.34 1.86 0.96
C LEU A 60 3.69 2.01 0.28
N TRP A 61 4.65 2.63 0.97
CA TRP A 61 6.04 2.72 0.54
C TRP A 61 6.96 2.50 1.73
N LEU A 62 8.16 1.96 1.47
CA LEU A 62 9.26 1.89 2.43
C LEU A 62 10.59 2.17 1.73
N GLU A 63 11.50 2.74 2.51
CA GLU A 63 12.89 2.96 2.17
C GLU A 63 13.76 2.00 2.99
N PHE A 64 14.80 1.47 2.36
CA PHE A 64 15.80 0.61 2.99
C PHE A 64 17.16 1.30 2.98
N ALA A 65 17.90 1.19 4.08
CA ALA A 65 19.27 1.65 4.17
C ALA A 65 20.23 0.53 3.69
N LEU A 66 21.21 0.92 2.87
CA LEU A 66 22.31 0.07 2.40
C LEU A 66 23.50 0.12 3.36
#